data_AF-A0A816EHV8-F1
#
_entry.id   AF-A0A816EHV8-F1
#
_cell.length_a   1.000
_cell.length_b   1.000
_cell.length_c   1.000
_cell.angle_alpha   90.00
_cell.angle_beta   90.00
_cell.angle_gamma   90.00
#
_symmetry.space_group_name_H-M   'P 1'
#
loop_
_entity.id
_entity.type
_entity.pdbx_description
1 polymer ?
#
loop_
_entity_poly.entity_id
_entity_poly.type
_entity_poly.pdbx_seq_one_letter_code
_entity_poly.pdbx_strand_id
1 'polypeptide(L)'
;MPVNIIVTVRKTMKHVATLNIFDDAASRSNPFNFRTAIISTRFYFVLLILSLITLVIFTSLSNENISITIRNPSEASYEYLLNTYSRTLSCQCSRTTIPYSDFTSTDIKYHPVCSSMFVSYDWIDCLLSPNMNTLYQADFRAFASTFFQLLAIYCSHAQRSINDALDDLRSETLLTPDVLSFQLLDTKVQAKSEFLQTSTANSLVRLLELVRSTTYTDTLYSAFQTSELLLKTTRDNGSITLIEVKVSLFPNGSTECECLITPTCSLPAGFFNGTDIELLARTRQILTQFESTTVAEFKRNLAIIRSLTTTTYTAGYGDVYWYSIPSVYDTGDSYFVPTPVIIENCSCALSDECKNTISLYNYTIDLSVPPQGILFNIPHMYKSCFNMQSLLLSSLECFFERTCFDPIQEIINVIANYYFIINGSVLLTNSTRFSPKTTVGEIINELMIERWYENVRYEEYYQQCAPEQCSYLLPFRNNALYIVTTVIGLFGGLSVALKIIVPIIVRWIRNRMRPQATPANVTG
;
A
#
# COMPACT_ATOMS: atom_id res chain seq x y z
N MET A 1 -64.60 -37.73 32.96
CA MET A 1 -65.25 -36.91 31.92
C MET A 1 -66.76 -37.00 32.09
N PRO A 2 -67.49 -35.89 32.18
CA PRO A 2 -68.92 -35.90 32.47
C PRO A 2 -69.73 -36.52 31.32
N VAL A 3 -70.67 -37.40 31.66
CA VAL A 3 -71.52 -38.22 30.75
C VAL A 3 -72.22 -37.38 29.66
N ASN A 4 -72.53 -36.11 29.96
CA ASN A 4 -73.13 -35.17 29.00
C ASN A 4 -72.23 -34.86 27.78
N ILE A 5 -70.91 -34.90 27.93
CA ILE A 5 -69.99 -34.65 26.81
C ILE A 5 -70.03 -35.84 25.83
N ILE A 6 -70.07 -37.06 26.35
CA ILE A 6 -70.08 -38.29 25.52
C ILE A 6 -71.36 -38.38 24.69
N VAL A 7 -72.51 -38.05 25.29
CA VAL A 7 -73.81 -38.02 24.58
C VAL A 7 -73.83 -36.94 23.51
N THR A 8 -73.29 -35.75 23.81
CA THR A 8 -73.24 -34.63 22.86
C THR A 8 -72.32 -34.93 21.69
N VAL A 9 -71.13 -35.50 21.94
CA VAL A 9 -70.18 -35.94 20.90
C VAL A 9 -70.79 -37.01 20.00
N ARG A 10 -71.54 -37.98 20.56
CA ARG A 10 -72.23 -39.00 19.75
C ARG A 10 -73.32 -38.40 18.85
N LYS A 11 -74.05 -37.39 19.35
CA LYS A 11 -75.10 -36.71 18.58
C LYS A 11 -74.51 -35.87 17.45
N THR A 12 -73.43 -35.14 17.69
CA THR A 12 -72.72 -34.37 16.66
C THR A 12 -72.06 -35.27 15.63
N MET A 13 -71.44 -36.39 16.03
CA MET A 13 -70.87 -37.37 15.10
C MET A 13 -71.91 -37.96 14.16
N LYS A 14 -73.13 -38.27 14.66
CA LYS A 14 -74.24 -38.73 13.80
C LYS A 14 -74.66 -37.65 12.80
N HIS A 15 -74.69 -36.38 13.21
CA HIS A 15 -75.10 -35.27 12.35
C HIS A 15 -74.05 -34.93 11.27
N VAL A 16 -72.77 -34.99 11.62
CA VAL A 16 -71.65 -34.83 10.68
C VAL A 16 -71.60 -35.98 9.67
N ALA A 17 -71.94 -37.20 10.08
CA ALA A 17 -71.97 -38.37 9.20
C ALA A 17 -73.04 -38.29 8.09
N THR A 18 -74.10 -37.51 8.29
CA THR A 18 -75.21 -37.29 7.34
C THR A 18 -75.07 -36.00 6.53
N LEU A 19 -74.03 -35.21 6.76
CA LEU A 19 -73.85 -33.91 6.13
C LEU A 19 -73.40 -34.05 4.66
N ASN A 20 -74.07 -33.36 3.75
CA ASN A 20 -73.71 -33.23 2.34
C ASN A 20 -73.72 -31.76 1.94
N ILE A 21 -72.54 -31.14 1.81
CA ILE A 21 -72.41 -29.71 1.48
C ILE A 21 -72.62 -29.48 -0.02
N PHE A 22 -72.46 -30.51 -0.83
CA PHE A 22 -72.60 -30.46 -2.30
C PHE A 22 -73.96 -31.03 -2.76
N ASP A 23 -75.01 -30.84 -1.96
CA ASP A 23 -76.36 -31.29 -2.30
C ASP A 23 -77.01 -30.33 -3.30
N ASP A 24 -77.17 -30.79 -4.54
CA ASP A 24 -77.87 -30.08 -5.61
C ASP A 24 -78.89 -30.97 -6.33
N ALA A 25 -79.76 -30.38 -7.16
CA ALA A 25 -80.80 -31.11 -7.89
C ALA A 25 -80.23 -32.21 -8.82
N ALA A 26 -79.01 -32.03 -9.34
CA ALA A 26 -78.33 -32.98 -10.22
C ALA A 26 -77.72 -34.18 -9.45
N SER A 27 -77.44 -34.00 -8.16
CA SER A 27 -76.94 -35.02 -7.25
C SER A 27 -78.06 -35.94 -6.77
N ARG A 28 -79.27 -35.41 -6.54
CA ARG A 28 -80.44 -36.17 -6.06
C ARG A 28 -81.06 -37.06 -7.14
N SER A 29 -80.88 -36.74 -8.42
CA SER A 29 -81.48 -37.48 -9.54
C SER A 29 -80.74 -38.78 -9.88
N ASN A 30 -79.48 -38.94 -9.50
CA ASN A 30 -78.66 -40.11 -9.84
C ASN A 30 -77.94 -40.66 -8.59
N PRO A 31 -78.12 -41.95 -8.24
CA PRO A 31 -77.43 -42.59 -7.12
C PRO A 31 -75.89 -42.48 -7.19
N PHE A 32 -75.34 -42.42 -8.41
CA PHE A 32 -73.93 -42.17 -8.62
C PHE A 32 -73.56 -40.74 -8.19
N ASN A 33 -74.25 -39.72 -8.68
CA ASN A 33 -73.95 -38.32 -8.34
C ASN A 33 -74.16 -38.04 -6.84
N PHE A 34 -75.21 -38.61 -6.24
CA PHE A 34 -75.47 -38.51 -4.80
C PHE A 34 -74.29 -39.02 -3.95
N ARG A 35 -73.77 -40.22 -4.27
CA ARG A 35 -72.58 -40.77 -3.60
C ARG A 35 -71.33 -39.90 -3.85
N THR A 36 -71.26 -39.17 -4.99
CA THR A 36 -70.09 -38.34 -5.32
C THR A 36 -70.10 -37.12 -4.42
N ALA A 37 -71.27 -36.50 -4.23
CA ALA A 37 -71.45 -35.36 -3.34
C ALA A 37 -71.09 -35.68 -1.88
N ILE A 38 -71.46 -36.86 -1.38
CA ILE A 38 -71.08 -37.32 -0.03
C ILE A 38 -69.56 -37.51 0.09
N ILE A 39 -68.92 -38.16 -0.90
CA ILE A 39 -67.46 -38.36 -0.90
C ILE A 39 -66.73 -37.01 -0.99
N SER A 40 -67.20 -36.11 -1.86
CA SER A 40 -66.71 -34.73 -1.96
C SER A 40 -66.81 -33.98 -0.64
N THR A 41 -67.92 -34.13 0.09
CA THR A 41 -68.10 -33.48 1.40
C THR A 41 -67.06 -33.99 2.41
N ARG A 42 -66.80 -35.30 2.45
CA ARG A 42 -65.77 -35.87 3.34
C ARG A 42 -64.36 -35.43 2.96
N PHE A 43 -64.03 -35.46 1.67
CA PHE A 43 -62.74 -35.03 1.16
C PHE A 43 -62.49 -33.53 1.40
N TYR A 44 -63.54 -32.71 1.24
CA TYR A 44 -63.53 -31.28 1.58
C TYR A 44 -63.14 -31.04 3.04
N PHE A 45 -63.80 -31.72 4.00
CA PHE A 45 -63.47 -31.54 5.42
C PHE A 45 -62.07 -32.01 5.78
N VAL A 46 -61.61 -33.13 5.21
CA VAL A 46 -60.23 -33.62 5.44
C VAL A 46 -59.21 -32.59 4.94
N LEU A 47 -59.37 -32.09 3.71
CA LEU A 47 -58.46 -31.08 3.15
C LEU A 47 -58.53 -29.75 3.91
N LEU A 48 -59.73 -29.31 4.31
CA LEU A 48 -59.92 -28.10 5.10
C LEU A 48 -59.22 -28.21 6.46
N ILE A 49 -59.37 -29.33 7.16
CA ILE A 49 -58.70 -29.56 8.45
C ILE A 49 -57.18 -29.61 8.27
N LEU A 50 -56.67 -30.35 7.27
CA LEU A 50 -55.23 -30.43 7.01
C LEU A 50 -54.62 -29.07 6.69
N SER A 51 -55.27 -28.29 5.82
CA SER A 51 -54.80 -26.94 5.45
C SER A 51 -54.82 -25.97 6.63
N LEU A 52 -55.85 -26.03 7.48
CA LEU A 52 -55.90 -25.25 8.71
C LEU A 52 -54.80 -25.65 9.70
N ILE A 53 -54.53 -26.95 9.87
CA ILE A 53 -53.43 -27.43 10.73
C ILE A 53 -52.08 -26.93 10.20
N THR A 54 -51.83 -27.04 8.89
CA THR A 54 -50.58 -26.54 8.30
C THR A 54 -50.42 -25.04 8.46
N LEU A 55 -51.50 -24.26 8.33
CA LEU A 55 -51.48 -22.82 8.52
C LEU A 55 -51.15 -22.46 9.98
N VAL A 56 -51.76 -23.13 10.95
CA VAL A 56 -51.49 -22.93 12.38
C VAL A 56 -50.04 -23.28 12.71
N ILE A 57 -49.52 -24.41 12.20
CA ILE A 57 -48.13 -24.81 12.42
C ILE A 57 -47.18 -23.77 11.81
N PHE A 58 -47.42 -23.36 10.57
CA PHE A 58 -46.57 -22.38 9.87
C PHE A 58 -46.52 -21.03 10.61
N THR A 59 -47.68 -20.49 10.97
CA THR A 59 -47.80 -19.20 11.68
C THR A 59 -47.26 -19.25 13.12
N SER A 60 -47.29 -20.42 13.76
CA SER A 60 -46.69 -20.64 15.08
C SER A 60 -45.16 -20.73 15.03
N LEU A 61 -44.60 -21.24 13.93
CA LEU A 61 -43.15 -21.43 13.74
C LEU A 61 -42.46 -20.20 13.13
N SER A 62 -43.19 -19.31 12.46
CA SER A 62 -42.65 -18.06 11.94
C SER A 62 -42.34 -17.09 13.08
N ASN A 63 -41.11 -16.61 13.17
CA ASN A 63 -40.74 -15.51 14.06
C ASN A 63 -40.82 -14.19 13.29
N GLU A 64 -41.38 -13.16 13.92
CA GLU A 64 -41.27 -11.77 13.46
C GLU A 64 -40.17 -11.07 14.25
N ASN A 65 -39.49 -10.10 13.64
CA ASN A 65 -38.43 -9.34 14.30
C ASN A 65 -38.99 -8.00 14.77
N ILE A 66 -38.85 -7.71 16.07
CA ILE A 66 -39.16 -6.40 16.64
C ILE A 66 -37.87 -5.61 16.78
N SER A 67 -37.86 -4.37 16.28
CA SER A 67 -36.74 -3.45 16.45
C SER A 67 -36.84 -2.72 17.80
N ILE A 68 -35.78 -2.82 18.61
CA ILE A 68 -35.63 -2.05 19.84
C ILE A 68 -34.60 -0.95 19.59
N THR A 69 -34.96 0.30 19.95
CA THR A 69 -34.09 1.47 19.80
C THR A 69 -33.71 2.07 21.15
N ILE A 70 -32.42 2.37 21.32
CA ILE A 70 -31.84 3.05 22.48
C ILE A 70 -31.18 4.34 21.98
N ARG A 71 -31.41 5.46 22.69
CA ARG A 71 -30.84 6.77 22.32
C ARG A 71 -29.59 7.07 23.14
N ASN A 72 -28.62 7.74 22.52
CA ASN A 72 -27.35 8.19 23.13
C ASN A 72 -26.70 7.12 24.03
N PRO A 73 -26.42 5.92 23.50
CA PRO A 73 -25.82 4.86 24.30
C PRO A 73 -24.40 5.23 24.74
N SER A 74 -24.03 4.81 25.95
CA SER A 74 -22.63 4.84 26.40
C SER A 74 -21.82 3.75 25.70
N GLU A 75 -20.49 3.91 25.65
CA GLU A 75 -19.57 2.91 25.09
C GLU A 75 -19.78 1.51 25.68
N ALA A 76 -19.83 1.41 27.02
CA ALA A 76 -20.10 0.14 27.69
C ALA A 76 -21.47 -0.48 27.32
N SER A 77 -22.49 0.37 27.08
CA SER A 77 -23.80 -0.11 26.61
C SER A 77 -23.72 -0.62 25.16
N TYR A 78 -22.98 0.08 24.30
CA TYR A 78 -22.74 -0.36 22.93
C TYR A 78 -21.99 -1.69 22.90
N GLU A 79 -20.92 -1.86 23.68
CA GLU A 79 -20.14 -3.09 23.73
C GLU A 79 -20.99 -4.29 24.19
N TYR A 80 -21.81 -4.08 25.23
CA TYR A 80 -22.76 -5.09 25.67
C TYR A 80 -23.74 -5.50 24.56
N LEU A 81 -24.33 -4.52 23.87
CA LEU A 81 -25.26 -4.77 22.77
C LEU A 81 -24.57 -5.43 21.58
N LEU A 82 -23.33 -5.06 21.28
CA LEU A 82 -22.54 -5.63 20.19
C LEU A 82 -22.24 -7.10 20.48
N ASN A 83 -21.85 -7.43 21.71
CA ASN A 83 -21.59 -8.81 22.12
C ASN A 83 -22.88 -9.66 22.09
N THR A 84 -24.03 -9.07 22.42
CA THR A 84 -25.30 -9.79 22.52
C THR A 84 -26.03 -9.92 21.17
N TYR A 85 -25.99 -8.88 20.33
CA TYR A 85 -26.83 -8.72 19.13
C TYR A 85 -26.03 -8.35 17.87
N SER A 86 -24.74 -8.74 17.80
CA SER A 86 -23.78 -8.40 16.74
C SER A 86 -24.32 -8.41 15.30
N ARG A 87 -25.18 -9.36 14.95
CA ARG A 87 -25.71 -9.51 13.57
C ARG A 87 -26.77 -8.48 13.17
N THR A 88 -27.42 -7.85 14.14
CA THR A 88 -28.59 -6.98 13.90
C THR A 88 -28.44 -5.60 14.51
N LEU A 89 -27.41 -5.38 15.32
CA LEU A 89 -27.11 -4.09 15.91
C LEU A 89 -26.66 -3.11 14.82
N SER A 90 -27.30 -1.95 14.77
CA SER A 90 -26.89 -0.80 13.97
C SER A 90 -26.97 0.45 14.84
N CYS A 91 -25.91 1.24 14.84
CA CYS A 91 -25.75 2.40 15.70
C CYS A 91 -25.27 3.58 14.87
N GLN A 92 -26.12 4.60 14.70
CA GLN A 92 -25.84 5.72 13.82
C GLN A 92 -24.98 6.76 14.54
N CYS A 93 -23.85 7.13 13.95
CA CYS A 93 -23.01 8.22 14.43
C CYS A 93 -23.68 9.57 14.18
N SER A 94 -23.51 10.53 15.09
CA SER A 94 -23.88 11.93 14.83
C SER A 94 -22.90 12.61 13.87
N ARG A 95 -21.61 12.24 13.94
CA ARG A 95 -20.58 12.66 12.99
C ARG A 95 -20.15 11.49 12.12
N THR A 96 -20.32 11.61 10.81
CA THR A 96 -19.96 10.57 9.85
C THR A 96 -18.54 10.71 9.30
N THR A 97 -17.90 11.85 9.53
CA THR A 97 -16.53 12.18 9.12
C THR A 97 -15.70 12.45 10.38
N ILE A 98 -14.71 11.60 10.67
CA ILE A 98 -13.87 11.72 11.88
C ILE A 98 -12.40 11.79 11.44
N PRO A 99 -11.68 12.90 11.69
CA PRO A 99 -10.25 12.99 11.41
C PRO A 99 -9.44 11.87 12.07
N TYR A 100 -8.47 11.28 11.35
CA TYR A 100 -7.61 10.24 11.94
C TYR A 100 -6.81 10.78 13.13
N SER A 101 -6.40 12.05 13.08
CA SER A 101 -5.69 12.74 14.17
C SER A 101 -6.42 12.76 15.51
N ASP A 102 -7.75 12.59 15.51
CA ASP A 102 -8.57 12.61 16.72
C ASP A 102 -8.55 11.28 17.49
N PHE A 103 -8.10 10.17 16.88
CA PHE A 103 -8.16 8.85 17.51
C PHE A 103 -6.97 7.93 17.20
N THR A 104 -6.05 8.31 16.32
CA THR A 104 -4.83 7.54 16.05
C THR A 104 -3.58 8.27 16.51
N SER A 105 -2.50 7.52 16.70
CA SER A 105 -1.15 8.06 16.86
C SER A 105 -0.12 7.03 16.42
N THR A 106 0.89 7.47 15.68
CA THR A 106 1.90 6.59 15.09
C THR A 106 3.28 6.91 15.69
N ASP A 107 3.93 5.88 16.23
CA ASP A 107 5.29 5.98 16.75
C ASP A 107 6.25 5.17 15.86
N ILE A 108 7.31 5.81 15.38
CA ILE A 108 8.25 5.21 14.44
C ILE A 108 9.64 5.19 15.04
N LYS A 109 10.26 4.01 15.02
CA LYS A 109 11.66 3.83 15.38
C LYS A 109 12.46 3.59 14.12
N TYR A 110 13.41 4.47 13.87
CA TYR A 110 14.35 4.36 12.75
C TYR A 110 15.57 3.50 13.10
N HIS A 111 16.26 3.05 12.06
CA HIS A 111 17.49 2.27 12.15
C HIS A 111 18.51 3.03 13.02
N PRO A 112 19.21 2.35 13.95
CA PRO A 112 20.10 3.00 14.91
C PRO A 112 21.17 3.88 14.24
N VAL A 113 21.59 3.51 13.02
CA VAL A 113 22.55 4.31 12.23
C VAL A 113 22.08 5.76 11.99
N CYS A 114 20.77 5.98 11.82
CA CYS A 114 20.19 7.29 11.52
C CYS A 114 20.20 8.27 12.68
N SER A 115 20.55 7.81 13.89
CA SER A 115 20.75 8.64 15.09
C SER A 115 22.15 8.48 15.68
N SER A 116 23.01 7.73 14.98
CA SER A 116 24.38 7.47 15.41
C SER A 116 25.34 8.56 14.94
N MET A 117 26.56 8.51 15.46
CA MET A 117 27.65 9.34 14.96
C MET A 117 27.94 9.16 13.46
N PHE A 118 27.61 8.01 12.86
CA PHE A 118 27.98 7.69 11.47
C PHE A 118 27.24 8.55 10.43
N VAL A 119 26.18 9.25 10.83
CA VAL A 119 25.46 10.22 10.00
C VAL A 119 25.66 11.66 10.48
N SER A 120 26.53 11.87 11.47
CA SER A 120 26.84 13.19 12.00
C SER A 120 27.80 13.96 11.09
N TYR A 121 27.73 15.29 11.16
CA TYR A 121 28.66 16.17 10.45
C TYR A 121 30.11 15.86 10.85
N ASP A 122 30.40 15.76 12.15
CA ASP A 122 31.77 15.56 12.67
C ASP A 122 32.42 14.29 12.13
N TRP A 123 31.66 13.20 12.04
CA TRP A 123 32.14 11.95 11.44
C TRP A 123 32.45 12.10 9.96
N ILE A 124 31.52 12.66 9.19
CA ILE A 124 31.67 12.83 7.75
C ILE A 124 32.84 13.77 7.43
N ASP A 125 33.00 14.84 8.21
CA ASP A 125 34.07 15.84 8.06
C ASP A 125 35.45 15.22 8.34
N CYS A 126 35.57 14.39 9.38
CA CYS A 126 36.85 13.71 9.69
C CYS A 126 37.25 12.65 8.64
N LEU A 127 36.31 12.18 7.83
CA LEU A 127 36.61 11.31 6.70
C LEU A 127 37.16 12.07 5.50
N LEU A 128 37.17 13.41 5.53
CA LEU A 128 37.73 14.24 4.47
C LEU A 128 39.27 14.25 4.52
N SER A 129 39.91 13.38 3.74
CA SER A 129 41.38 13.40 3.56
C SER A 129 41.82 14.43 2.51
N PRO A 130 42.82 15.28 2.79
CA PRO A 130 43.55 15.97 1.72
C PRO A 130 44.22 14.88 0.85
N ASN A 131 44.05 14.96 -0.48
CA ASN A 131 44.56 14.00 -1.47
C ASN A 131 43.75 12.69 -1.68
N MET A 132 42.44 12.65 -1.40
CA MET A 132 41.60 11.48 -1.74
C MET A 132 41.78 10.99 -3.19
N ASN A 133 41.92 11.92 -4.13
CA ASN A 133 42.07 11.63 -5.57
C ASN A 133 43.37 10.90 -5.93
N THR A 134 44.33 10.81 -4.99
CA THR A 134 45.60 10.10 -5.18
C THR A 134 45.61 8.72 -4.54
N LEU A 135 44.58 8.40 -3.75
CA LEU A 135 44.43 7.08 -3.15
C LEU A 135 43.91 6.10 -4.20
N TYR A 136 44.30 4.84 -4.05
CA TYR A 136 43.75 3.73 -4.81
C TYR A 136 42.23 3.72 -4.69
N GLN A 137 41.53 3.52 -5.80
CA GLN A 137 40.08 3.72 -5.88
C GLN A 137 39.25 2.74 -5.02
N ALA A 138 39.83 1.62 -4.60
CA ALA A 138 39.20 0.68 -3.67
C ALA A 138 39.60 0.92 -2.21
N ASP A 139 40.38 1.97 -1.94
CA ASP A 139 40.73 2.38 -0.59
C ASP A 139 39.53 3.02 0.10
N PHE A 140 39.20 2.54 1.29
CA PHE A 140 38.10 3.07 2.09
C PHE A 140 38.16 4.59 2.25
N ARG A 141 39.35 5.17 2.45
CA ARG A 141 39.53 6.61 2.69
C ARG A 141 39.20 7.48 1.47
N ALA A 142 39.24 6.91 0.26
CA ALA A 142 38.87 7.62 -0.96
C ALA A 142 37.34 7.79 -1.09
N PHE A 143 36.57 6.97 -0.38
CA PHE A 143 35.13 6.82 -0.59
C PHE A 143 34.28 6.99 0.69
N ALA A 144 34.89 6.90 1.88
CA ALA A 144 34.16 6.88 3.13
C ALA A 144 33.29 8.12 3.36
N SER A 145 33.80 9.33 3.08
CA SER A 145 33.04 10.57 3.30
C SER A 145 31.73 10.59 2.49
N THR A 146 31.78 10.23 1.20
CA THR A 146 30.61 10.21 0.31
C THR A 146 29.65 9.08 0.68
N PHE A 147 30.16 7.91 1.10
CA PHE A 147 29.34 6.82 1.62
C PHE A 147 28.48 7.26 2.81
N PHE A 148 29.09 7.87 3.82
CA PHE A 148 28.38 8.28 5.03
C PHE A 148 27.52 9.53 4.82
N GLN A 149 27.92 10.41 3.90
CA GLN A 149 27.07 11.53 3.48
C GLN A 149 25.79 11.04 2.80
N LEU A 150 25.88 10.08 1.88
CA LEU A 150 24.72 9.47 1.24
C LEU A 150 23.84 8.76 2.26
N LEU A 151 24.43 8.02 3.21
CA LEU A 151 23.70 7.37 4.29
C LEU A 151 22.92 8.38 5.15
N ALA A 152 23.55 9.51 5.51
CA ALA A 152 22.90 10.58 6.26
C ALA A 152 21.75 11.23 5.49
N ILE A 153 21.93 11.47 4.19
CA ILE A 153 20.89 11.98 3.29
C ILE A 153 19.69 11.02 3.27
N TYR A 154 19.93 9.71 3.14
CA TYR A 154 18.85 8.72 3.12
C TYR A 154 18.10 8.61 4.44
N CYS A 155 18.81 8.61 5.57
CA CYS A 155 18.18 8.67 6.88
C CYS A 155 17.28 9.91 7.02
N SER A 156 17.78 11.09 6.66
CA SER A 156 17.03 12.34 6.73
C SER A 156 15.82 12.35 5.78
N HIS A 157 15.97 11.77 4.60
CA HIS A 157 14.91 11.76 3.60
C HIS A 157 13.83 10.73 3.90
N ALA A 158 14.19 9.55 4.42
CA ALA A 158 13.23 8.57 4.91
C ALA A 158 12.37 9.16 6.04
N GLN A 159 13.02 9.80 7.02
CA GLN A 159 12.33 10.49 8.12
C GLN A 159 11.36 11.56 7.62
N ARG A 160 11.82 12.44 6.72
CA ARG A 160 10.96 13.49 6.14
C ARG A 160 9.79 12.92 5.35
N SER A 161 10.03 11.96 4.46
CA SER A 161 8.97 11.38 3.64
C SER A 161 7.89 10.68 4.47
N ILE A 162 8.27 10.06 5.57
CA ILE A 162 7.30 9.47 6.50
C ILE A 162 6.55 10.55 7.29
N ASN A 163 7.25 11.56 7.81
CA ASN A 163 6.58 12.66 8.54
C ASN A 163 5.57 13.38 7.64
N ASP A 164 5.93 13.65 6.39
CA ASP A 164 5.02 14.23 5.39
C ASP A 164 3.80 13.31 5.17
N ALA A 165 4.01 12.00 5.03
CA ALA A 165 2.92 11.04 4.86
C ALA A 165 2.01 10.93 6.10
N LEU A 166 2.58 11.02 7.31
CA LEU A 166 1.82 11.03 8.56
C LEU A 166 1.02 12.32 8.72
N ASP A 167 1.57 13.46 8.33
CA ASP A 167 0.84 14.73 8.34
C ASP A 167 -0.34 14.70 7.36
N ASP A 168 -0.16 14.09 6.18
CA ASP A 168 -1.25 13.83 5.25
C ASP A 168 -2.32 12.92 5.89
N LEU A 169 -1.93 11.80 6.51
CA LEU A 169 -2.86 10.89 7.20
C LEU A 169 -3.66 11.61 8.29
N ARG A 170 -3.01 12.46 9.09
CA ARG A 170 -3.66 13.22 10.17
C ARG A 170 -4.72 14.19 9.66
N SER A 171 -4.57 14.66 8.42
CA SER A 171 -5.54 15.52 7.74
C SER A 171 -6.70 14.74 7.10
N GLU A 172 -6.53 13.44 6.85
CA GLU A 172 -7.58 12.59 6.31
C GLU A 172 -8.69 12.31 7.35
N THR A 173 -9.89 11.97 6.83
CA THR A 173 -11.05 11.64 7.66
C THR A 173 -11.53 10.22 7.38
N LEU A 174 -11.85 9.50 8.45
CA LEU A 174 -12.59 8.25 8.42
C LEU A 174 -14.07 8.56 8.14
N LEU A 175 -14.59 7.97 7.06
CA LEU A 175 -16.00 8.01 6.71
C LEU A 175 -16.74 6.79 7.26
N THR A 176 -17.64 7.00 8.22
CA THR A 176 -18.47 5.94 8.78
C THR A 176 -19.83 6.47 9.25
N PRO A 177 -20.95 6.01 8.66
CA PRO A 177 -22.28 6.41 9.13
C PRO A 177 -22.68 5.71 10.44
N ASP A 178 -22.08 4.54 10.71
CA ASP A 178 -22.36 3.74 11.89
C ASP A 178 -21.12 3.59 12.78
N VAL A 179 -21.33 3.33 14.08
CA VAL A 179 -20.27 3.00 15.04
C VAL A 179 -19.58 1.71 14.60
N LEU A 180 -18.26 1.78 14.42
CA LEU A 180 -17.42 0.62 14.17
C LEU A 180 -17.03 -0.04 15.48
N SER A 181 -16.99 -1.37 15.49
CA SER A 181 -16.37 -2.12 16.59
C SER A 181 -14.87 -1.83 16.65
N PHE A 182 -14.25 -2.00 17.82
CA PHE A 182 -12.80 -1.85 17.97
C PHE A 182 -12.03 -2.67 16.93
N GLN A 183 -12.39 -3.94 16.73
CA GLN A 183 -11.74 -4.83 15.76
C GLN A 183 -11.83 -4.30 14.33
N LEU A 184 -12.99 -3.77 13.93
CA LEU A 184 -13.19 -3.25 12.58
C LEU A 184 -12.49 -1.91 12.38
N LEU A 185 -12.50 -1.05 13.40
CA LEU A 185 -11.74 0.21 13.40
C LEU A 185 -10.25 -0.07 13.29
N ASP A 186 -9.72 -0.94 14.16
CA ASP A 186 -8.30 -1.33 14.16
C ASP A 186 -7.90 -1.91 12.81
N THR A 187 -8.67 -2.86 12.25
CA THR A 187 -8.40 -3.41 10.91
C THR A 187 -8.33 -2.33 9.82
N LYS A 188 -9.23 -1.33 9.87
CA LYS A 188 -9.21 -0.21 8.91
C LYS A 188 -8.00 0.69 9.09
N VAL A 189 -7.63 1.01 10.34
CA VAL A 189 -6.46 1.83 10.65
C VAL A 189 -5.17 1.11 10.25
N GLN A 190 -5.03 -0.17 10.58
CA GLN A 190 -3.88 -0.98 10.19
C GLN A 190 -3.74 -1.06 8.67
N ALA A 191 -4.83 -1.31 7.94
CA ALA A 191 -4.80 -1.35 6.47
C ALA A 191 -4.38 0.00 5.86
N LYS A 192 -4.84 1.12 6.42
CA LYS A 192 -4.45 2.46 5.98
C LYS A 192 -2.98 2.75 6.31
N SER A 193 -2.52 2.35 7.48
CA SER A 193 -1.12 2.45 7.93
C SER A 193 -0.18 1.64 7.03
N GLU A 194 -0.52 0.39 6.71
CA GLU A 194 0.26 -0.48 5.82
C GLU A 194 0.32 0.09 4.40
N PHE A 195 -0.79 0.64 3.90
CA PHE A 195 -0.80 1.34 2.62
C PHE A 195 0.13 2.55 2.62
N LEU A 196 0.13 3.35 3.70
CA LEU A 196 0.99 4.52 3.84
C LEU A 196 2.47 4.12 3.88
N GLN A 197 2.82 3.11 4.68
CA GLN A 197 4.18 2.57 4.75
C GLN A 197 4.65 2.10 3.37
N THR A 198 3.85 1.28 2.68
CA THR A 198 4.20 0.69 1.39
C THR A 198 4.28 1.73 0.28
N SER A 199 3.33 2.67 0.22
CA SER A 199 3.35 3.74 -0.77
C SER A 199 4.52 4.69 -0.58
N THR A 200 4.86 5.04 0.67
CA THR A 200 6.03 5.87 0.99
C THR A 200 7.33 5.17 0.62
N ALA A 201 7.45 3.87 0.92
CA ALA A 201 8.60 3.05 0.54
C ALA A 201 8.78 3.02 -0.98
N ASN A 202 7.70 2.73 -1.71
CA ASN A 202 7.72 2.70 -3.17
C ASN A 202 8.07 4.05 -3.80
N SER A 203 7.56 5.16 -3.24
CA SER A 203 7.91 6.51 -3.69
C SER A 203 9.40 6.81 -3.47
N LEU A 204 9.96 6.39 -2.33
CA LEU A 204 11.39 6.51 -2.08
C LEU A 204 12.20 5.67 -3.07
N VAL A 205 11.86 4.40 -3.26
CA VAL A 205 12.56 3.51 -4.21
C VAL A 205 12.53 4.08 -5.63
N ARG A 206 11.39 4.57 -6.10
CA ARG A 206 11.28 5.21 -7.42
C ARG A 206 12.16 6.45 -7.55
N LEU A 207 12.24 7.25 -6.50
CA LEU A 207 13.14 8.39 -6.46
C LEU A 207 14.62 7.93 -6.53
N LEU A 208 14.98 6.86 -5.82
CA LEU A 208 16.32 6.28 -5.89
C LEU A 208 16.64 5.74 -7.27
N GLU A 209 15.71 5.03 -7.90
CA GLU A 209 15.84 4.54 -9.27
C GLU A 209 15.99 5.69 -10.26
N LEU A 210 15.21 6.78 -10.09
CA LEU A 210 15.33 7.97 -10.92
C LEU A 210 16.72 8.60 -10.78
N VAL A 211 17.19 8.79 -9.55
CA VAL A 211 18.52 9.32 -9.27
C VAL A 211 19.62 8.40 -9.83
N ARG A 212 19.47 7.08 -9.66
CA ARG A 212 20.39 6.10 -10.23
C ARG A 212 20.39 6.21 -11.75
N SER A 213 19.23 6.29 -12.38
CA SER A 213 19.09 6.39 -13.84
C SER A 213 19.63 7.72 -14.40
N THR A 214 19.53 8.83 -13.66
CA THR A 214 20.07 10.13 -14.07
C THR A 214 21.56 10.29 -13.81
N THR A 215 22.15 9.46 -12.94
CA THR A 215 23.60 9.42 -12.67
C THR A 215 24.30 8.30 -13.43
N TYR A 216 23.58 7.24 -13.82
CA TYR A 216 24.07 6.15 -14.65
C TYR A 216 24.59 6.72 -15.97
N THR A 217 25.89 6.56 -16.22
CA THR A 217 26.66 7.03 -17.40
C THR A 217 27.12 8.49 -17.45
N ASP A 218 27.06 9.28 -16.37
CA ASP A 218 27.47 10.71 -16.36
C ASP A 218 26.77 11.57 -17.43
N THR A 219 25.59 11.15 -17.92
CA THR A 219 24.88 11.82 -19.03
C THR A 219 24.04 13.04 -18.60
N LEU A 220 24.45 13.71 -17.52
CA LEU A 220 24.04 15.08 -17.20
C LEU A 220 25.15 16.10 -17.49
N TYR A 221 26.12 15.78 -18.35
CA TYR A 221 26.63 16.81 -19.24
C TYR A 221 25.45 17.29 -20.07
N SER A 222 25.11 18.57 -19.99
CA SER A 222 24.28 19.15 -21.03
C SER A 222 24.91 18.75 -22.38
N ALA A 223 24.18 18.03 -23.23
CA ALA A 223 24.68 17.57 -24.52
C ALA A 223 25.22 18.73 -25.41
N PHE A 224 24.98 19.97 -24.99
CA PHE A 224 25.33 21.22 -25.64
C PHE A 224 26.26 22.16 -24.82
N GLN A 225 26.97 21.68 -23.79
CA GLN A 225 27.91 22.50 -22.99
C GLN A 225 27.27 23.80 -22.43
N THR A 226 26.01 23.75 -22.02
CA THR A 226 25.21 24.91 -21.62
C THR A 226 25.53 25.40 -20.20
N SER A 227 26.14 24.58 -19.35
CA SER A 227 26.55 24.95 -17.99
C SER A 227 28.07 25.09 -17.83
N GLU A 228 28.84 24.23 -18.51
CA GLU A 228 30.31 24.19 -18.45
C GLU A 228 30.88 23.87 -19.83
N LEU A 229 31.99 24.53 -20.16
CA LEU A 229 32.71 24.33 -21.40
C LEU A 229 34.05 23.64 -21.11
N LEU A 230 34.31 22.53 -21.80
CA LEU A 230 35.60 21.84 -21.74
C LEU A 230 36.56 22.52 -22.72
N LEU A 231 37.51 23.29 -22.20
CA LEU A 231 38.52 23.98 -23.01
C LEU A 231 39.85 23.22 -22.97
N LYS A 232 40.44 23.06 -24.16
CA LYS A 232 41.84 22.61 -24.34
C LYS A 232 42.76 23.82 -24.18
N THR A 233 43.60 23.83 -23.14
CA THR A 233 44.65 24.84 -22.99
C THR A 233 46.03 24.21 -23.20
N THR A 234 46.71 24.62 -24.26
CA THR A 234 48.11 24.26 -24.54
C THR A 234 49.01 25.33 -23.92
N ARG A 235 49.89 24.94 -22.98
CA ARG A 235 50.93 25.86 -22.50
C ARG A 235 52.10 25.89 -23.50
N ASP A 236 52.67 27.07 -23.74
CA ASP A 236 53.86 27.27 -24.59
C ASP A 236 55.08 26.55 -24.01
N ASN A 237 55.19 25.26 -24.36
CA ASN A 237 56.37 24.41 -24.53
C ASN A 237 55.97 22.96 -24.86
N GLY A 238 54.87 22.79 -25.61
CA GLY A 238 54.57 21.60 -26.41
C GLY A 238 54.37 20.26 -25.69
N SER A 239 54.26 20.21 -24.35
CA SER A 239 54.27 18.92 -23.63
C SER A 239 53.17 18.73 -22.59
N ILE A 240 52.38 19.77 -22.25
CA ILE A 240 51.30 19.62 -21.27
C ILE A 240 50.02 20.27 -21.82
N THR A 241 49.03 19.42 -22.09
CA THR A 241 47.65 19.81 -22.37
C THR A 241 46.89 19.78 -21.06
N LEU A 242 46.42 20.94 -20.57
CA LEU A 242 45.54 21.02 -19.41
C LEU A 242 44.09 21.13 -19.90
N ILE A 243 43.19 20.37 -19.28
CA ILE A 243 41.74 20.56 -19.43
C ILE A 243 41.33 21.61 -18.41
N GLU A 244 40.83 22.75 -18.88
CA GLU A 244 40.19 23.74 -18.02
C GLU A 244 38.67 23.59 -18.18
N VAL A 245 37.99 23.23 -17.08
CA VAL A 245 36.53 23.31 -17.00
C VAL A 245 36.21 24.78 -16.76
N LYS A 246 35.71 25.48 -17.79
CA LYS A 246 35.32 26.88 -17.66
C LYS A 246 33.82 26.97 -17.47
N VAL A 247 33.39 27.60 -16.38
CA VAL A 247 31.98 27.88 -16.11
C VAL A 247 31.47 28.85 -17.17
N SER A 248 30.31 28.56 -17.77
CA SER A 248 29.70 29.46 -18.75
C SER A 248 29.20 30.73 -18.06
N LEU A 249 29.82 31.87 -18.38
CA LEU A 249 29.43 33.20 -17.91
C LEU A 249 28.38 33.77 -18.87
N PHE A 250 27.19 34.03 -18.34
CA PHE A 250 26.10 34.60 -19.10
C PHE A 250 26.01 36.12 -18.83
N PRO A 251 26.12 36.98 -19.85
CA PRO A 251 25.97 38.41 -19.64
C PRO A 251 24.52 38.74 -19.24
N ASN A 252 24.33 39.29 -18.04
CA ASN A 252 23.04 39.74 -17.54
C ASN A 252 23.13 41.24 -17.21
N GLY A 253 23.02 42.09 -18.23
CA GLY A 253 23.23 43.53 -18.07
C GLY A 253 24.69 43.87 -17.72
N SER A 254 24.93 44.55 -16.60
CA SER A 254 26.27 44.97 -16.14
C SER A 254 26.98 43.95 -15.24
N THR A 255 26.40 42.77 -15.01
CA THR A 255 26.95 41.71 -14.16
C THR A 255 27.01 40.39 -14.91
N GLU A 256 28.08 39.63 -14.69
CA GLU A 256 28.23 38.27 -15.19
C GLU A 256 27.37 37.32 -14.33
N CYS A 257 26.57 36.47 -14.97
CA CYS A 257 25.73 35.48 -14.32
C CYS A 257 26.37 34.10 -14.48
N GLU A 258 26.85 33.53 -13.37
CA GLU A 258 27.45 32.19 -13.34
C GLU A 258 26.39 31.14 -13.03
N CYS A 259 26.19 30.17 -13.93
CA CYS A 259 25.25 29.07 -13.70
C CYS A 259 25.62 28.16 -12.51
N LEU A 260 26.89 28.15 -12.10
CA LEU A 260 27.36 27.43 -10.91
C LEU A 260 26.81 28.06 -9.62
N ILE A 261 26.66 29.39 -9.60
CA ILE A 261 26.29 30.16 -8.41
C ILE A 261 24.79 30.51 -8.44
N THR A 262 24.26 30.84 -9.62
CA THR A 262 22.89 31.35 -9.79
C THR A 262 22.10 30.45 -10.75
N PRO A 263 21.22 29.57 -10.25
CA PRO A 263 20.51 28.57 -11.07
C PRO A 263 19.40 29.19 -11.95
N THR A 264 19.12 30.49 -11.78
CA THR A 264 18.15 31.26 -12.57
C THR A 264 18.81 32.06 -13.69
N CYS A 265 20.12 31.90 -13.92
CA CYS A 265 20.77 32.45 -15.09
C CYS A 265 20.06 31.91 -16.33
N SER A 266 19.52 32.81 -17.13
CA SER A 266 18.79 32.48 -18.34
C SER A 266 19.24 33.42 -19.44
N LEU A 267 19.58 32.85 -20.58
CA LEU A 267 19.63 33.60 -21.83
C LEU A 267 18.43 33.21 -22.69
N PRO A 268 17.83 34.17 -23.40
CA PRO A 268 16.90 33.84 -24.45
C PRO A 268 17.61 32.98 -25.49
N ALA A 269 17.16 31.74 -25.65
CA ALA A 269 17.65 30.85 -26.70
C ALA A 269 17.29 31.45 -28.07
N GLY A 270 18.27 31.53 -28.97
CA GLY A 270 18.11 32.10 -30.30
C GLY A 270 18.94 31.35 -31.34
N PHE A 271 18.45 31.31 -32.57
CA PHE A 271 19.21 30.82 -33.71
C PHE A 271 20.20 31.90 -34.16
N PHE A 272 21.49 31.67 -33.98
CA PHE A 272 22.52 32.55 -34.52
C PHE A 272 22.85 32.08 -35.93
N ASN A 273 22.32 32.85 -36.89
CA ASN A 273 22.38 32.70 -38.35
C ASN A 273 22.70 31.28 -38.89
N GLY A 274 21.66 30.47 -38.99
CA GLY A 274 21.59 29.27 -39.81
C GLY A 274 20.11 28.97 -40.01
N THR A 275 19.62 29.25 -41.22
CA THR A 275 18.21 29.17 -41.63
C THR A 275 17.63 27.77 -41.47
N ASP A 276 16.59 27.60 -40.66
CA ASP A 276 15.35 26.91 -41.07
C ASP A 276 14.24 27.02 -40.01
N ILE A 277 13.07 27.50 -40.46
CA ILE A 277 11.91 27.85 -39.63
C ILE A 277 10.84 26.78 -39.83
N GLU A 278 10.91 25.68 -39.08
CA GLU A 278 9.76 24.75 -38.95
C GLU A 278 9.69 23.99 -37.62
N LEU A 279 10.66 24.18 -36.70
CA LEU A 279 10.71 23.41 -35.44
C LEU A 279 9.96 24.06 -34.25
N LEU A 280 9.57 25.35 -34.37
CA LEU A 280 9.09 26.15 -33.23
C LEU A 280 7.63 25.90 -32.82
N ALA A 281 6.81 25.24 -33.66
CA ALA A 281 5.41 24.98 -33.35
C ALA A 281 5.18 23.70 -32.52
N ARG A 282 6.07 22.70 -32.62
CA ARG A 282 5.94 21.41 -31.90
C ARG A 282 6.41 21.47 -30.44
N THR A 283 7.40 22.30 -30.14
CA THR A 283 8.03 22.38 -28.81
C THR A 283 7.10 22.99 -27.75
N ARG A 284 6.22 23.92 -28.16
CA ARG A 284 5.34 24.65 -27.24
C ARG A 284 4.18 23.80 -26.72
N GLN A 285 3.77 22.77 -27.47
CA GLN A 285 2.70 21.84 -27.08
C GLN A 285 3.20 20.77 -26.09
N ILE A 286 4.47 20.38 -26.19
CA ILE A 286 5.10 19.40 -25.27
C ILE A 286 5.37 20.05 -23.90
N LEU A 287 5.80 21.32 -23.87
CA LEU A 287 6.06 22.08 -22.65
C LEU A 287 4.80 22.34 -21.81
N THR A 288 3.68 22.70 -22.46
CA THR A 288 2.40 22.93 -21.76
C THR A 288 1.78 21.65 -21.22
N GLN A 289 2.08 20.50 -21.82
CA GLN A 289 1.62 19.21 -21.33
C GLN A 289 2.47 18.69 -20.17
N PHE A 290 3.76 19.07 -20.12
CA PHE A 290 4.69 18.72 -19.04
C PHE A 290 4.49 19.57 -17.77
N GLU A 291 4.16 20.86 -17.92
CA GLU A 291 3.92 21.77 -16.78
C GLU A 291 2.65 21.44 -15.97
N SER A 292 1.68 20.72 -16.55
CA SER A 292 0.37 20.51 -15.92
C SER A 292 0.29 19.33 -14.96
N THR A 293 1.31 18.44 -14.91
CA THR A 293 1.11 17.13 -14.28
C THR A 293 1.93 16.81 -13.03
N THR A 294 3.08 17.42 -12.72
CA THR A 294 3.79 17.04 -11.46
C THR A 294 4.89 18.04 -11.07
N VAL A 295 4.54 19.24 -10.61
CA VAL A 295 5.55 20.27 -10.28
C VAL A 295 6.20 20.06 -8.91
N ALA A 296 5.47 19.60 -7.90
CA ALA A 296 5.99 19.45 -6.53
C ALA A 296 6.89 18.21 -6.38
N GLU A 297 6.43 17.07 -6.89
CA GLU A 297 7.18 15.81 -6.87
C GLU A 297 8.43 15.89 -7.75
N PHE A 298 8.31 16.49 -8.95
CA PHE A 298 9.47 16.76 -9.81
C PHE A 298 10.46 17.73 -9.15
N LYS A 299 10.02 18.80 -8.49
CA LYS A 299 10.93 19.72 -7.77
C LYS A 299 11.65 19.04 -6.59
N ARG A 300 10.97 18.17 -5.84
CA ARG A 300 11.58 17.39 -4.74
C ARG A 300 12.62 16.43 -5.29
N ASN A 301 12.29 15.72 -6.37
CA ASN A 301 13.19 14.79 -7.06
C ASN A 301 14.38 15.53 -7.69
N LEU A 302 14.15 16.70 -8.30
CA LEU A 302 15.18 17.55 -8.90
C LEU A 302 16.08 18.20 -7.84
N ALA A 303 15.56 18.52 -6.65
CA ALA A 303 16.36 19.02 -5.53
C ALA A 303 17.28 17.95 -4.95
N ILE A 304 16.88 16.67 -5.01
CA ILE A 304 17.70 15.53 -4.61
C ILE A 304 18.72 15.19 -5.68
N ILE A 305 18.32 15.17 -6.97
CA ILE A 305 19.27 15.10 -8.08
C ILE A 305 20.28 16.24 -7.96
N ARG A 306 19.83 17.47 -7.72
CA ARG A 306 20.70 18.63 -7.51
C ARG A 306 21.58 18.48 -6.28
N SER A 307 21.07 18.06 -5.12
CA SER A 307 21.89 17.82 -3.93
C SER A 307 22.94 16.77 -4.22
N LEU A 308 22.55 15.67 -4.86
CA LEU A 308 23.44 14.57 -5.20
C LEU A 308 24.44 15.00 -6.25
N THR A 309 24.07 15.69 -7.34
CA THR A 309 24.99 16.15 -8.39
C THR A 309 25.86 17.31 -7.94
N THR A 310 25.38 18.22 -7.10
CA THR A 310 26.21 19.29 -6.51
C THR A 310 27.19 18.77 -5.47
N THR A 311 26.89 17.67 -4.75
CA THR A 311 27.85 16.97 -3.88
C THR A 311 28.68 15.90 -4.61
N THR A 312 28.22 15.42 -5.77
CA THR A 312 28.92 14.44 -6.65
C THR A 312 29.47 15.09 -7.92
N TYR A 313 29.65 16.41 -7.94
CA TYR A 313 30.49 17.06 -8.97
C TYR A 313 31.96 16.63 -8.85
N THR A 314 32.26 15.78 -7.87
CA THR A 314 33.25 14.72 -7.98
C THR A 314 32.61 13.38 -7.60
N ALA A 315 31.98 12.67 -8.53
CA ALA A 315 32.33 11.26 -8.66
C ALA A 315 33.86 11.30 -8.77
N GLY A 316 34.55 10.73 -7.78
CA GLY A 316 35.97 10.91 -7.60
C GLY A 316 36.63 10.69 -8.96
N TYR A 317 37.54 11.58 -9.33
CA TYR A 317 38.31 11.50 -10.56
C TYR A 317 38.61 10.02 -10.92
N GLY A 318 37.91 9.43 -11.92
CA GLY A 318 38.11 8.03 -12.31
C GLY A 318 37.11 6.96 -11.84
N ASP A 319 35.93 7.29 -11.30
CA ASP A 319 34.95 6.28 -10.83
C ASP A 319 34.21 5.53 -11.95
N VAL A 320 33.78 6.22 -13.01
CA VAL A 320 33.01 5.63 -14.14
C VAL A 320 33.88 5.49 -15.40
N TYR A 321 34.67 6.53 -15.68
CA TYR A 321 35.60 6.60 -16.80
C TYR A 321 36.98 7.06 -16.32
N TRP A 322 38.02 6.49 -16.91
CA TRP A 322 39.40 6.98 -16.77
C TRP A 322 39.82 7.59 -18.10
N TYR A 323 40.54 8.71 -18.04
CA TYR A 323 41.00 9.43 -19.22
C TYR A 323 42.43 8.99 -19.52
N SER A 324 42.64 8.37 -20.67
CA SER A 324 43.97 8.05 -21.17
C SER A 324 44.37 9.05 -22.26
N ILE A 325 45.66 9.40 -22.31
CA ILE A 325 46.27 10.09 -23.45
C ILE A 325 46.93 9.01 -24.30
N PRO A 326 46.39 8.64 -25.47
CA PRO A 326 47.12 7.79 -26.38
C PRO A 326 48.35 8.57 -26.87
N SER A 327 49.55 7.99 -26.75
CA SER A 327 50.75 8.55 -27.37
C SER A 327 50.64 8.41 -28.89
N VAL A 328 49.96 9.34 -29.54
CA VAL A 328 49.93 9.43 -31.01
C VAL A 328 51.18 10.19 -31.43
N TYR A 329 52.11 9.49 -32.07
CA TYR A 329 53.42 10.02 -32.46
C TYR A 329 53.43 10.87 -33.74
N ASP A 330 52.30 11.28 -34.35
CA ASP A 330 52.40 11.93 -35.67
C ASP A 330 51.33 12.97 -36.06
N THR A 331 50.37 13.30 -35.22
CA THR A 331 49.48 14.44 -35.44
C THR A 331 49.30 15.14 -34.11
N GLY A 332 49.59 16.44 -34.01
CA GLY A 332 49.62 17.21 -32.75
C GLY A 332 48.30 17.32 -31.96
N ASP A 333 47.36 16.40 -32.15
CA ASP A 333 46.09 16.30 -31.48
C ASP A 333 46.06 15.11 -30.52
N SER A 334 46.21 15.40 -29.24
CA SER A 334 45.83 14.48 -28.16
C SER A 334 44.30 14.50 -28.00
N TYR A 335 43.64 13.37 -28.29
CA TYR A 335 42.23 13.15 -27.94
C TYR A 335 42.16 12.29 -26.68
N PHE A 336 41.37 12.72 -25.71
CA PHE A 336 41.07 11.91 -24.54
C PHE A 336 39.95 10.92 -24.89
N VAL A 337 40.23 9.63 -24.77
CA VAL A 337 39.20 8.59 -24.92
C VAL A 337 38.73 8.23 -23.52
N PRO A 338 37.45 8.51 -23.16
CA PRO A 338 36.89 7.99 -21.93
C PRO A 338 36.78 6.47 -22.07
N THR A 339 37.61 5.74 -21.34
CA THR A 339 37.52 4.28 -21.26
C THR A 339 36.70 3.90 -20.04
N PRO A 340 35.74 2.96 -20.14
CA PRO A 340 34.96 2.56 -18.98
C PRO A 340 35.85 1.86 -17.96
N VAL A 341 35.56 2.07 -16.67
CA VAL A 341 36.20 1.32 -15.60
C VAL A 341 35.76 -0.15 -15.69
N ILE A 342 36.73 -1.06 -15.62
CA ILE A 342 36.51 -2.50 -15.60
C ILE A 342 36.87 -3.03 -14.21
N ILE A 343 35.90 -3.61 -13.53
CA ILE A 343 36.04 -4.21 -12.19
C ILE A 343 35.87 -5.73 -12.34
N GLU A 344 36.93 -6.52 -12.15
CA GLU A 344 36.89 -7.99 -12.23
C GLU A 344 36.18 -8.52 -13.51
N ASN A 345 36.48 -7.94 -14.67
CA ASN A 345 35.84 -8.19 -15.97
C ASN A 345 34.40 -7.68 -16.14
N CYS A 346 33.87 -6.92 -15.20
CA CYS A 346 32.60 -6.21 -15.31
C CYS A 346 32.85 -4.75 -15.74
N SER A 347 32.26 -4.32 -16.86
CA SER A 347 32.39 -2.96 -17.38
C SER A 347 31.30 -2.06 -16.81
N CYS A 348 31.70 -0.95 -16.19
CA CYS A 348 30.78 0.06 -15.66
C CYS A 348 29.94 0.79 -16.71
N ALA A 349 30.28 0.65 -18.00
CA ALA A 349 29.44 1.11 -19.10
C ALA A 349 28.32 0.13 -19.47
N LEU A 350 28.41 -1.13 -19.04
CA LEU A 350 27.47 -2.19 -19.41
C LEU A 350 26.62 -2.67 -18.23
N SER A 351 27.10 -2.49 -17.01
CA SER A 351 26.41 -2.90 -15.79
C SER A 351 26.79 -1.99 -14.63
N ASP A 352 25.81 -1.63 -13.80
CA ASP A 352 26.03 -0.98 -12.51
C ASP A 352 26.22 -1.99 -11.36
N GLU A 353 26.08 -3.29 -11.61
CA GLU A 353 26.29 -4.34 -10.60
C GLU A 353 27.78 -4.64 -10.36
N CYS A 354 28.67 -4.05 -11.15
CA CYS A 354 30.11 -4.24 -10.97
C CYS A 354 30.53 -3.78 -9.58
N LYS A 355 31.28 -4.64 -8.88
CA LYS A 355 31.74 -4.35 -7.52
C LYS A 355 33.06 -5.01 -7.20
N ASN A 356 33.84 -4.37 -6.33
CA ASN A 356 35.05 -4.91 -5.70
C ASN A 356 34.99 -4.63 -4.20
N THR A 357 35.65 -5.46 -3.39
CA THR A 357 35.76 -5.24 -1.95
C THR A 357 36.54 -3.97 -1.64
N ILE A 358 36.06 -3.22 -0.65
CA ILE A 358 36.78 -2.06 -0.10
C ILE A 358 37.73 -2.52 1.00
N SER A 359 38.94 -1.95 0.98
CA SER A 359 39.98 -2.25 1.97
C SER A 359 40.72 -0.98 2.37
N LEU A 360 41.43 -1.05 3.48
CA LEU A 360 42.42 -0.05 3.87
C LEU A 360 43.76 -0.48 3.28
N TYR A 361 44.37 0.35 2.44
CA TYR A 361 45.65 0.05 1.79
C TYR A 361 46.84 0.70 2.49
N ASN A 362 48.01 0.08 2.40
CA ASN A 362 49.24 0.65 2.92
C ASN A 362 49.92 1.51 1.85
N TYR A 363 50.23 2.77 2.17
CA TYR A 363 50.94 3.68 1.26
C TYR A 363 52.32 4.04 1.80
N THR A 364 53.25 4.29 0.89
CA THR A 364 54.48 5.01 1.19
C THR A 364 54.21 6.50 1.34
N ILE A 365 55.20 7.24 1.85
CA ILE A 365 55.16 8.72 1.92
C ILE A 365 54.91 9.33 0.54
N ASP A 366 55.33 8.65 -0.53
CA ASP A 366 55.02 9.00 -1.90
C ASP A 366 53.72 8.29 -2.37
N LEU A 367 52.67 9.07 -2.61
CA LEU A 367 51.35 8.64 -3.08
C LEU A 367 51.31 8.37 -4.60
N SER A 368 52.39 8.64 -5.33
CA SER A 368 52.52 8.28 -6.75
C SER A 368 52.88 6.81 -6.97
N VAL A 369 53.26 6.11 -5.89
CA VAL A 369 53.58 4.68 -5.88
C VAL A 369 52.32 3.87 -5.53
N PRO A 370 52.02 2.77 -6.26
CA PRO A 370 50.90 1.91 -5.92
C PRO A 370 50.98 1.43 -4.46
N PRO A 371 49.83 1.19 -3.80
CA PRO A 371 49.84 0.73 -2.42
C PRO A 371 50.65 -0.56 -2.24
N GLN A 372 51.43 -0.63 -1.16
CA GLN A 372 52.35 -1.75 -0.87
C GLN A 372 51.61 -3.03 -0.44
N GLY A 373 50.30 -2.95 -0.19
CA GLY A 373 49.46 -4.07 0.20
C GLY A 373 48.19 -3.62 0.89
N ILE A 374 47.40 -4.60 1.34
CA ILE A 374 46.18 -4.38 2.11
C ILE A 374 46.53 -4.43 3.60
N LEU A 375 46.15 -3.39 4.35
CA LEU A 375 46.23 -3.34 5.81
C LEU A 375 45.06 -4.10 6.44
N PHE A 376 43.85 -3.85 5.94
CA PHE A 376 42.63 -4.43 6.49
C PHE A 376 41.53 -4.50 5.43
N ASN A 377 40.87 -5.66 5.32
CA ASN A 377 39.68 -5.80 4.47
C ASN A 377 38.45 -5.44 5.28
N ILE A 378 37.59 -4.56 4.75
CA ILE A 378 36.35 -4.20 5.43
C ILE A 378 35.26 -5.18 4.98
N PRO A 379 34.74 -6.04 5.87
CA PRO A 379 33.75 -7.05 5.52
C PRO A 379 32.51 -6.44 4.89
N HIS A 380 32.05 -7.04 3.80
CA HIS A 380 30.81 -6.70 3.10
C HIS A 380 30.63 -5.20 2.80
N MET A 381 31.73 -4.48 2.57
CA MET A 381 31.74 -3.15 1.96
C MET A 381 32.35 -3.22 0.56
N TYR A 382 31.72 -2.54 -0.39
CA TYR A 382 32.05 -2.65 -1.80
C TYR A 382 32.17 -1.29 -2.47
N LYS A 383 33.14 -1.18 -3.37
CA LYS A 383 33.26 -0.13 -4.38
C LYS A 383 32.53 -0.64 -5.61
N SER A 384 31.58 0.13 -6.10
CA SER A 384 30.87 -0.10 -7.35
C SER A 384 31.21 1.00 -8.37
N CYS A 385 30.53 1.00 -9.51
CA CYS A 385 30.66 2.02 -10.55
C CYS A 385 30.23 3.40 -10.09
N PHE A 386 29.37 3.48 -9.07
CA PHE A 386 28.83 4.73 -8.54
C PHE A 386 28.80 4.69 -7.02
N ASN A 387 29.04 5.84 -6.40
CA ASN A 387 29.03 6.00 -4.94
C ASN A 387 27.71 5.56 -4.29
N MET A 388 26.59 5.84 -4.95
CA MET A 388 25.28 5.37 -4.54
C MET A 388 25.20 3.84 -4.54
N GLN A 389 25.65 3.21 -5.61
CA GLN A 389 25.58 1.76 -5.76
C GLN A 389 26.55 1.05 -4.82
N SER A 390 27.72 1.64 -4.56
CA SER A 390 28.65 1.23 -3.52
C SER A 390 27.98 1.19 -2.15
N LEU A 391 27.19 2.22 -1.81
CA LEU A 391 26.40 2.25 -0.58
C LEU A 391 25.34 1.15 -0.55
N LEU A 392 24.49 1.09 -1.58
CA LEU A 392 23.35 0.16 -1.63
C LEU A 392 23.78 -1.31 -1.58
N LEU A 393 24.91 -1.67 -2.18
CA LEU A 393 25.43 -3.04 -2.18
C LEU A 393 26.23 -3.40 -0.93
N SER A 394 26.65 -2.42 -0.14
CA SER A 394 27.41 -2.62 1.09
C SER A 394 26.50 -2.88 2.29
N SER A 395 27.06 -3.47 3.34
CA SER A 395 26.42 -3.60 4.65
C SER A 395 27.10 -2.68 5.68
N LEU A 396 26.49 -2.57 6.85
CA LEU A 396 27.07 -1.85 8.00
C LEU A 396 27.73 -2.81 9.01
N GLU A 397 28.01 -4.06 8.64
CA GLU A 397 28.48 -5.12 9.55
C GLU A 397 29.63 -4.66 10.44
N CYS A 398 30.65 -4.05 9.84
CA CYS A 398 31.83 -3.59 10.54
C CYS A 398 31.54 -2.55 11.63
N PHE A 399 30.44 -1.80 11.50
CA PHE A 399 30.02 -0.75 12.43
C PHE A 399 29.19 -1.29 13.60
N PHE A 400 28.87 -2.59 13.62
CA PHE A 400 28.28 -3.29 14.78
C PHE A 400 29.32 -4.05 15.62
N GLU A 401 30.54 -4.22 15.12
CA GLU A 401 31.57 -5.05 15.76
C GLU A 401 32.86 -4.28 16.05
N ARG A 402 33.27 -4.21 17.32
CA ARG A 402 34.45 -3.45 17.77
C ARG A 402 35.74 -3.87 17.08
N THR A 403 35.99 -5.17 17.01
CA THR A 403 37.18 -5.77 16.36
C THR A 403 37.33 -5.36 14.90
N CYS A 404 36.21 -5.08 14.22
CA CYS A 404 36.20 -4.62 12.84
C CYS A 404 36.31 -3.09 12.74
N PHE A 405 35.63 -2.36 13.62
CA PHE A 405 35.60 -0.90 13.61
C PHE A 405 36.92 -0.26 14.09
N ASP A 406 37.62 -0.88 15.04
CA ASP A 406 38.82 -0.29 15.66
C ASP A 406 39.93 0.05 14.64
N PRO A 407 40.28 -0.81 13.65
CA PRO A 407 41.22 -0.46 12.57
C PRO A 407 40.81 0.75 11.73
N ILE A 408 39.50 0.91 11.49
CA ILE A 408 38.96 2.06 10.75
C ILE A 408 39.13 3.33 11.59
N GLN A 409 38.77 3.26 12.87
CA GLN A 409 38.88 4.38 13.81
C GLN A 409 40.34 4.82 14.02
N GLU A 410 41.29 3.87 14.11
CA GLU A 410 42.71 4.15 14.25
C GLU A 410 43.23 4.95 13.05
N ILE A 411 42.93 4.49 11.83
CA ILE A 411 43.38 5.15 10.59
C ILE A 411 42.75 6.54 10.44
N ILE A 412 41.46 6.70 10.76
CA ILE A 412 40.80 8.01 10.71
C ILE A 412 41.46 8.99 11.68
N ASN A 413 41.78 8.56 12.90
CA ASN A 413 42.46 9.41 13.88
C ASN A 413 43.88 9.80 13.43
N VAL A 414 44.56 8.95 12.65
CA VAL A 414 45.85 9.28 12.03
C VAL A 414 45.71 10.31 10.88
N ILE A 415 44.59 10.32 10.15
CA ILE A 415 44.33 11.27 9.05
C ILE A 415 43.84 12.61 9.57
N ALA A 416 42.94 12.62 10.55
CA ALA A 416 42.34 13.81 11.15
C ALA A 416 43.31 14.67 11.99
N ASN A 417 44.61 14.36 11.91
CA ASN A 417 45.69 14.71 12.82
C ASN A 417 46.07 16.19 12.81
N TYR A 418 45.15 17.04 13.29
CA TYR A 418 45.46 18.39 13.76
C TYR A 418 44.42 19.03 14.73
N TYR A 419 43.17 18.55 14.85
CA TYR A 419 42.16 19.26 15.69
C TYR A 419 41.12 18.42 16.46
N PHE A 420 40.84 17.14 16.12
CA PHE A 420 39.71 16.41 16.73
C PHE A 420 39.95 14.89 16.78
N ILE A 421 39.71 14.24 17.93
CA ILE A 421 39.72 12.78 18.09
C ILE A 421 38.27 12.31 18.11
N ILE A 422 37.90 11.44 17.17
CA ILE A 422 36.59 10.79 17.21
C ILE A 422 36.71 9.53 18.07
N ASN A 423 36.04 9.54 19.23
CA ASN A 423 35.87 8.34 20.03
C ASN A 423 34.53 7.68 19.69
N GLY A 424 34.55 6.83 18.67
CA GLY A 424 33.32 6.26 18.14
C GLY A 424 32.79 5.08 18.92
N SER A 425 31.47 4.96 19.01
CA SER A 425 30.80 3.76 19.50
C SER A 425 30.18 2.98 18.36
N VAL A 426 30.39 1.67 18.35
CA VAL A 426 29.69 0.76 17.44
C VAL A 426 28.17 0.77 17.70
N LEU A 427 27.41 0.43 16.67
CA LEU A 427 25.97 0.22 16.74
C LEU A 427 25.67 -1.03 17.58
N LEU A 428 24.51 -1.02 18.25
CA LEU A 428 24.08 -2.15 19.08
C LEU A 428 23.21 -3.12 18.27
N THR A 429 23.61 -4.39 18.21
CA THR A 429 22.86 -5.43 17.47
C THR A 429 21.45 -5.66 18.00
N ASN A 430 21.19 -5.40 19.29
CA ASN A 430 19.85 -5.51 19.88
C ASN A 430 18.89 -4.35 19.51
N SER A 431 19.42 -3.29 18.90
CA SER A 431 18.65 -2.10 18.52
C SER A 431 18.13 -2.16 17.08
N THR A 432 18.51 -3.19 16.33
CA THR A 432 18.06 -3.43 14.96
C THR A 432 17.41 -4.80 14.80
N ARG A 433 16.39 -4.88 13.94
CA ARG A 433 15.80 -6.14 13.48
C ARG A 433 16.54 -6.71 12.27
N PHE A 434 17.38 -5.91 11.62
CA PHE A 434 18.15 -6.33 10.47
C PHE A 434 19.39 -7.10 10.91
N SER A 435 19.83 -8.05 10.09
CA SER A 435 21.13 -8.67 10.29
C SER A 435 22.22 -7.60 10.04
N PRO A 436 23.33 -7.57 10.80
CA PRO A 436 24.45 -6.67 10.49
C PRO A 436 24.97 -6.84 9.04
N LYS A 437 24.75 -8.00 8.42
CA LYS A 437 25.11 -8.33 7.04
C LYS A 437 24.09 -7.89 5.99
N THR A 438 22.90 -7.45 6.41
CA THR A 438 21.88 -6.91 5.50
C THR A 438 22.45 -5.70 4.77
N THR A 439 22.18 -5.61 3.47
CA THR A 439 22.68 -4.49 2.65
C THR A 439 21.97 -3.21 3.02
N VAL A 440 22.65 -2.07 2.90
CA VAL A 440 22.03 -0.76 3.13
C VAL A 440 20.87 -0.54 2.17
N GLY A 441 20.93 -1.06 0.94
CA GLY A 441 19.83 -1.00 -0.02
C GLY A 441 18.56 -1.68 0.51
N GLU A 442 18.67 -2.87 1.10
CA GLU A 442 17.53 -3.55 1.74
C GLU A 442 16.97 -2.74 2.92
N ILE A 443 17.83 -2.17 3.76
CA ILE A 443 17.40 -1.33 4.89
C ILE A 443 16.67 -0.06 4.38
N ILE A 444 17.15 0.55 3.29
CA ILE A 444 16.54 1.73 2.64
C ILE A 444 15.19 1.38 2.01
N ASN A 445 15.06 0.22 1.37
CA ASN A 445 13.80 -0.24 0.78
C ASN A 445 12.71 -0.39 1.85
N GLU A 446 13.10 -0.62 3.10
CA GLU A 446 12.23 -0.65 4.26
C GLU A 446 12.22 0.68 5.04
N LEU A 447 12.53 1.79 4.34
CA LEU A 447 12.52 3.17 4.84
C LEU A 447 13.40 3.42 6.08
N MET A 448 14.43 2.60 6.30
CA MET A 448 15.22 2.62 7.53
C MET A 448 14.36 2.40 8.80
N ILE A 449 13.24 1.68 8.72
CA ILE A 449 12.31 1.50 9.85
C ILE A 449 12.61 0.21 10.62
N GLU A 450 12.82 0.35 11.91
CA GLU A 450 12.94 -0.77 12.86
C GLU A 450 11.58 -1.21 13.37
N ARG A 451 10.73 -0.24 13.76
CA ARG A 451 9.39 -0.50 14.25
C ARG A 451 8.44 0.61 13.83
N TRP A 452 7.24 0.18 13.46
CA TRP A 452 6.08 1.03 13.20
C TRP A 452 5.01 0.63 14.20
N TYR A 453 4.61 1.54 15.09
CA TYR A 453 3.63 1.27 16.12
C TYR A 453 2.43 2.19 15.95
N GLU A 454 1.30 1.61 15.56
CA GLU A 454 0.05 2.32 15.34
C GLU A 454 -0.86 2.12 16.56
N ASN A 455 -1.25 3.23 17.19
CA ASN A 455 -2.10 3.24 18.38
C ASN A 455 -3.49 3.74 18.03
N VAL A 456 -4.51 2.91 18.26
CA VAL A 456 -5.92 3.28 18.13
C VAL A 456 -6.52 3.57 19.50
N ARG A 457 -6.98 4.81 19.70
CA ARG A 457 -7.65 5.28 20.91
C ARG A 457 -9.15 5.16 20.73
N TYR A 458 -9.69 3.97 21.01
CA TYR A 458 -11.10 3.65 20.73
C TYR A 458 -12.10 4.56 21.45
N GLU A 459 -11.82 4.90 22.71
CA GLU A 459 -12.66 5.81 23.50
C GLU A 459 -12.78 7.19 22.82
N GLU A 460 -11.66 7.73 22.31
CA GLU A 460 -11.67 9.01 21.58
C GLU A 460 -12.47 8.89 20.27
N TYR A 461 -12.30 7.79 19.52
CA TYR A 461 -13.12 7.50 18.35
C TYR A 461 -14.62 7.44 18.68
N TYR A 462 -14.99 6.73 19.76
CA TYR A 462 -16.39 6.57 20.17
C TYR A 462 -17.00 7.93 20.56
N GLN A 463 -16.25 8.77 21.26
CA GLN A 463 -16.63 10.14 21.60
C GLN A 463 -16.83 11.03 20.36
N GLN A 464 -15.99 10.88 19.32
CA GLN A 464 -16.16 11.62 18.07
C GLN A 464 -17.37 11.14 17.25
N CYS A 465 -17.58 9.82 17.16
CA CYS A 465 -18.75 9.27 16.48
C CYS A 465 -20.06 9.66 17.19
N ALA A 466 -20.05 9.70 18.54
CA ALA A 466 -21.16 10.12 19.40
C ALA A 466 -22.52 9.59 18.91
N PRO A 467 -22.82 8.29 19.11
CA PRO A 467 -23.99 7.66 18.50
C PRO A 467 -25.31 8.28 18.97
N GLU A 468 -26.16 8.68 18.02
CA GLU A 468 -27.47 9.27 18.32
C GLU A 468 -28.47 8.20 18.80
N GLN A 469 -28.46 7.05 18.11
CA GLN A 469 -29.31 5.92 18.42
C GLN A 469 -28.71 4.59 17.95
N CYS A 470 -28.93 3.54 18.74
CA CYS A 470 -28.68 2.16 18.36
C CYS A 470 -30.01 1.41 18.24
N SER A 471 -30.12 0.53 17.25
CA SER A 471 -31.24 -0.37 17.06
C SER A 471 -30.78 -1.81 16.87
N TYR A 472 -31.53 -2.76 17.40
CA TYR A 472 -31.28 -4.20 17.22
C TYR A 472 -32.59 -4.96 17.13
N LEU A 473 -32.55 -6.15 16.52
CA LEU A 473 -33.74 -6.96 16.28
C LEU A 473 -33.84 -8.11 17.30
N LEU A 474 -35.00 -8.23 17.94
CA LEU A 474 -35.34 -9.39 18.76
C LEU A 474 -36.36 -10.29 18.05
N PRO A 475 -36.13 -11.62 18.01
CA PRO A 475 -37.13 -12.55 17.50
C PRO A 475 -38.29 -12.66 18.49
N PHE A 476 -39.50 -12.36 18.03
CA PHE A 476 -40.72 -12.48 18.80
C PHE A 476 -41.63 -13.56 18.18
N ARG A 477 -42.25 -14.37 19.04
CA ARG A 477 -43.20 -15.40 18.59
C ARG A 477 -44.59 -14.81 18.45
N ASN A 478 -45.29 -15.19 17.38
CA ASN A 478 -46.67 -14.80 17.16
C ASN A 478 -47.56 -15.22 18.34
N ASN A 479 -48.26 -14.25 18.93
CA ASN A 479 -49.20 -14.52 20.01
C ASN A 479 -50.46 -15.25 19.47
N ALA A 480 -51.16 -15.97 20.34
CA ALA A 480 -52.37 -16.72 20.00
C ALA A 480 -53.43 -15.86 19.29
N LEU A 481 -53.57 -14.58 19.67
CA LEU A 481 -54.50 -13.66 19.02
C LEU A 481 -54.18 -13.51 17.52
N TYR A 482 -52.92 -13.30 17.17
CA TYR A 482 -52.46 -13.16 15.78
C TYR A 482 -52.71 -14.45 14.98
N ILE A 483 -52.38 -15.61 15.57
CA ILE A 483 -52.61 -16.92 14.95
C ILE A 483 -54.11 -17.10 14.64
N VAL A 484 -54.97 -16.79 15.61
CA VAL A 484 -56.43 -16.91 15.45
C VAL A 484 -56.96 -15.94 14.40
N THR A 485 -56.54 -14.66 14.40
CA THR A 485 -57.00 -13.68 13.41
C THR A 485 -56.57 -14.05 11.99
N THR A 486 -55.36 -14.58 11.82
CA THR A 486 -54.84 -15.03 10.52
C THR A 486 -55.60 -16.25 10.01
N VAL A 487 -55.89 -17.23 10.89
CA VAL A 487 -56.71 -18.40 10.55
C VAL A 487 -58.14 -17.99 10.15
N ILE A 488 -58.77 -17.09 10.91
CA ILE A 488 -60.12 -16.59 10.59
C ILE A 488 -60.12 -15.85 9.24
N GLY A 489 -59.12 -15.00 9.00
CA GLY A 489 -58.99 -14.23 7.76
C GLY A 489 -58.84 -15.11 6.51
N LEU A 490 -58.07 -16.20 6.61
CA LEU A 490 -57.82 -17.12 5.50
C LEU A 490 -58.90 -18.20 5.33
N PHE A 491 -59.65 -18.53 6.39
CA PHE A 491 -60.69 -19.55 6.35
C PHE A 491 -61.75 -19.27 5.27
N GLY A 492 -62.14 -18.01 5.11
CA GLY A 492 -63.15 -17.61 4.12
C GLY A 492 -62.74 -17.96 2.68
N GLY A 493 -61.56 -17.50 2.25
CA GLY A 493 -61.05 -17.76 0.91
C GLY A 493 -60.77 -19.24 0.65
N LEU A 494 -60.15 -19.91 1.63
CA LEU A 494 -59.83 -21.34 1.56
C LEU A 494 -61.10 -22.21 1.45
N SER A 495 -62.14 -21.88 2.22
CA SER A 495 -63.42 -22.58 2.20
C SER A 495 -64.11 -22.46 0.83
N VAL A 496 -64.12 -21.26 0.24
CA VAL A 496 -64.71 -21.03 -1.09
C VAL A 496 -63.93 -21.77 -2.17
N ALA A 497 -62.60 -21.66 -2.18
CA ALA A 497 -61.75 -22.33 -3.17
C ALA A 497 -61.92 -23.87 -3.13
N LEU A 498 -61.91 -24.45 -1.92
CA LEU A 498 -62.12 -25.89 -1.74
C LEU A 498 -63.54 -26.33 -2.18
N LYS A 499 -64.57 -25.51 -1.96
CA LYS A 499 -65.93 -25.81 -2.46
C LYS A 499 -66.02 -25.84 -3.99
N ILE A 500 -65.17 -25.10 -4.70
CA ILE A 500 -65.13 -25.12 -6.17
C ILE A 500 -64.30 -26.32 -6.66
N ILE A 501 -63.13 -26.54 -6.08
CA ILE A 501 -62.14 -27.50 -6.60
C ILE A 501 -62.49 -28.95 -6.24
N VAL A 502 -62.93 -29.22 -5.01
CA VAL A 502 -63.19 -30.58 -4.51
C VAL A 502 -64.21 -31.36 -5.35
N PRO A 503 -65.39 -30.83 -5.71
CA PRO A 503 -66.35 -31.60 -6.52
C PRO A 503 -65.82 -31.90 -7.93
N ILE A 504 -65.01 -31.02 -8.51
CA ILE A 504 -64.37 -31.23 -9.82
C ILE A 504 -63.39 -32.40 -9.74
N ILE A 505 -62.48 -32.38 -8.77
CA ILE A 505 -61.47 -33.43 -8.59
C ILE A 505 -62.13 -34.77 -8.28
N VAL A 506 -63.06 -34.82 -7.33
CA VAL A 506 -63.72 -36.09 -6.94
C VAL A 506 -64.54 -36.67 -8.09
N ARG A 507 -65.24 -35.83 -8.85
CA ARG A 507 -65.97 -36.27 -10.05
C ARG A 507 -65.01 -36.79 -11.12
N TRP A 508 -63.88 -36.12 -11.34
CA TRP A 508 -62.86 -36.56 -12.29
C TRP A 508 -62.26 -37.92 -11.90
N ILE A 509 -61.83 -38.08 -10.65
CA ILE A 509 -61.28 -39.35 -10.12
C ILE A 509 -62.32 -40.46 -10.26
N ARG A 510 -63.56 -40.21 -9.82
CA ARG A 510 -64.60 -41.22 -9.81
C ARG A 510 -65.08 -41.60 -11.23
N ASN A 511 -65.04 -40.68 -12.18
CA ASN A 511 -65.31 -40.96 -13.59
C ASN A 511 -64.22 -41.85 -14.21
N ARG A 512 -62.95 -41.63 -13.88
CA ARG A 512 -61.84 -42.51 -14.31
C ARG A 512 -61.89 -43.89 -13.68
N MET A 513 -62.36 -44.00 -12.44
CA MET A 513 -62.50 -45.28 -11.73
C MET A 513 -63.79 -46.03 -12.07
N ARG A 514 -64.62 -45.53 -13.00
CA ARG A 514 -65.86 -46.21 -13.40
C ARG A 514 -65.51 -47.41 -14.29
N PRO A 515 -65.88 -48.66 -13.90
CA PRO A 515 -65.67 -49.83 -14.75
C PRO A 515 -66.39 -49.65 -16.09
N GLN A 516 -65.72 -49.91 -17.21
CA GLN A 516 -66.39 -50.00 -18.51
C GLN A 516 -67.31 -51.22 -18.49
N ALA A 517 -68.58 -51.04 -18.89
CA ALA A 517 -69.49 -52.17 -19.08
C ALA A 517 -69.01 -52.98 -20.29
N THR A 518 -68.63 -54.24 -20.08
CA THR A 518 -68.45 -55.23 -21.15
C THR A 518 -69.79 -55.40 -21.89
N PRO A 519 -69.82 -55.27 -23.24
CA PRO A 519 -71.05 -55.50 -23.99
C PRO A 519 -71.50 -56.96 -23.84
N ALA A 520 -72.79 -57.15 -23.55
CA ALA A 520 -73.41 -58.45 -23.45
C ALA A 520 -73.47 -59.11 -24.84
N ASN A 521 -72.87 -60.30 -24.95
CA ASN A 521 -73.09 -61.21 -26.09
C ASN A 521 -74.58 -61.61 -26.11
N VAL A 522 -75.27 -61.28 -27.20
CA VAL A 522 -76.56 -61.87 -27.55
C VAL A 522 -76.27 -63.05 -28.48
N THR A 523 -76.46 -64.26 -27.97
CA THR A 523 -76.60 -65.49 -28.77
C THR A 523 -78.04 -65.61 -29.25
N GLY A 524 -78.21 -65.80 -30.55
CA GLY A 524 -79.47 -66.08 -31.24
C GLY A 524 -79.22 -66.15 -32.73
#